data_AF-A0A5E4Q1D9-F1
#
_entry.id   AF-A0A5E4Q1D9-F1
#
_cell.length_a   1.000
_cell.length_b   1.000
_cell.length_c   1.000
_cell.angle_alpha   90.00
_cell.angle_beta   90.00
_cell.angle_gamma   90.00
#
_symmetry.space_group_name_H-M   'P 1'
#
loop_
_entity.id
_entity.type
_entity.pdbx_description
1 polymer ?
#
loop_
_entity_poly.entity_id
_entity_poly.type
_entity_poly.pdbx_seq_one_letter_code
_entity_poly.pdbx_strand_id
1 'polypeptide(L)'
;MSGALWYLFVLILTECGLAMPQAYDTIVVGLGSAGTTAASTLAKAGRRVLALEAQDRIGGRVKTVKCGDGFVEEGAECSHGQ
;
A
#
# COMPACT_ATOMS: atom_id res chain seq x y z
N MET A 1 7.30 -29.84 -31.87
CA MET A 1 6.07 -29.04 -32.01
C MET A 1 6.50 -27.58 -31.97
N SER A 2 6.28 -26.88 -33.07
CA SER A 2 6.99 -25.66 -33.49
C SER A 2 6.82 -24.49 -32.50
N GLY A 3 7.93 -23.92 -32.02
CA GLY A 3 7.96 -22.74 -31.15
C GLY A 3 7.28 -21.49 -31.73
N ALA A 4 6.97 -21.50 -33.04
CA ALA A 4 6.16 -20.46 -33.68
C ALA A 4 4.72 -20.41 -33.13
N LEU A 5 4.14 -21.55 -32.75
CA LEU A 5 2.80 -21.58 -32.13
C LEU A 5 2.82 -21.01 -30.71
N TRP A 6 3.91 -21.21 -29.96
CA TRP A 6 4.09 -20.61 -28.63
C TRP A 6 4.27 -19.09 -28.72
N TYR A 7 5.07 -18.63 -29.69
CA TYR A 7 5.26 -17.21 -29.95
C TYR A 7 3.96 -16.51 -30.37
N LEU A 8 3.18 -17.12 -31.27
CA LEU A 8 1.85 -16.61 -31.63
C LEU A 8 0.91 -16.58 -30.43
N PHE A 9 0.91 -17.60 -29.57
CA PHE A 9 0.03 -17.63 -28.40
C PHE A 9 0.37 -16.52 -27.40
N VAL A 10 1.65 -16.26 -27.13
CA VAL A 10 2.11 -15.16 -26.26
C VAL A 10 1.82 -13.79 -26.89
N LEU A 11 2.03 -13.62 -28.20
CA LEU A 11 1.64 -12.40 -28.92
C LEU A 11 0.13 -12.17 -28.85
N ILE A 12 -0.68 -13.20 -29.10
CA ILE A 12 -2.15 -13.12 -29.01
C ILE A 12 -2.58 -12.70 -27.60
N LEU A 13 -1.98 -13.25 -26.53
CA LEU A 13 -2.32 -12.86 -25.16
C LEU A 13 -1.94 -11.41 -24.83
N THR A 14 -0.85 -10.90 -25.43
CA THR A 14 -0.38 -9.53 -25.21
C THR A 14 -1.18 -8.51 -26.03
N GLU A 15 -1.57 -8.85 -27.26
CA GLU A 15 -2.36 -7.99 -28.15
C GLU A 15 -3.88 -8.08 -27.92
N CYS A 16 -4.40 -9.23 -27.46
CA CYS A 16 -5.82 -9.37 -27.10
C CYS A 16 -6.22 -8.62 -25.82
N GLY A 17 -5.28 -7.94 -25.15
CA GLY A 17 -5.63 -7.07 -24.03
C GLY A 17 -6.45 -7.81 -22.98
N LEU A 18 -6.02 -9.01 -22.57
CA LEU A 18 -6.44 -9.58 -21.29
C LEU A 18 -5.84 -8.70 -20.20
N ALA A 19 -6.35 -7.47 -20.10
CA ALA A 19 -6.13 -6.58 -18.99
C ALA A 19 -6.59 -7.36 -17.78
N MET A 20 -5.62 -7.87 -17.02
CA MET A 20 -5.92 -8.43 -15.72
C MET A 20 -6.73 -7.37 -14.99
N PRO A 21 -7.94 -7.70 -14.49
CA PRO A 21 -8.75 -6.70 -13.84
C PRO A 21 -7.88 -6.09 -12.75
N GLN A 22 -7.58 -4.79 -12.88
CA GLN A 22 -6.71 -4.11 -11.94
C GLN A 22 -7.37 -4.24 -10.58
N ALA A 23 -6.80 -5.09 -9.73
CA ALA A 23 -7.45 -5.51 -8.49
C ALA A 23 -7.69 -4.32 -7.54
N TYR A 24 -6.86 -3.29 -7.72
CA TYR A 24 -6.86 -2.05 -6.96
C TYR A 24 -6.88 -0.85 -7.90
N ASP A 25 -7.59 0.19 -7.48
CA ASP A 25 -7.65 1.47 -8.18
C ASP A 25 -6.53 2.42 -7.72
N THR A 26 -5.94 2.18 -6.54
CA THR A 26 -4.86 3.00 -5.98
C THR A 26 -3.98 2.17 -5.06
N ILE A 27 -2.66 2.42 -5.12
CA ILE A 27 -1.68 1.85 -4.21
C ILE A 27 -1.10 2.98 -3.34
N VAL A 28 -1.14 2.81 -2.02
CA VAL A 28 -0.52 3.72 -1.06
C VAL A 28 0.74 3.05 -0.50
N VAL A 29 1.89 3.70 -0.64
CA VAL A 29 3.18 3.20 -0.16
C VAL A 29 3.59 3.98 1.09
N GLY A 30 3.73 3.26 2.20
CA GLY A 30 3.95 3.79 3.55
C GLY A 30 2.64 4.02 4.30
N LEU A 31 2.55 3.52 5.53
CA LEU A 31 1.44 3.67 6.48
C LEU A 31 1.86 4.50 7.71
N GLY A 32 2.55 5.61 7.46
CA GLY A 32 2.70 6.73 8.40
C GLY A 32 1.44 7.60 8.46
N SER A 33 1.47 8.69 9.23
CA SER A 33 0.30 9.59 9.42
C SER A 33 -0.41 9.99 8.11
N ALA A 34 0.36 10.40 7.11
CA ALA A 34 -0.16 10.78 5.79
C ALA A 34 -0.73 9.58 5.01
N GLY A 35 0.00 8.46 4.96
CA GLY A 35 -0.39 7.28 4.21
C GLY A 35 -1.64 6.59 4.75
N THR A 36 -1.72 6.43 6.07
CA THR A 36 -2.92 5.87 6.72
C THR A 36 -4.14 6.76 6.50
N THR A 37 -3.96 8.09 6.52
CA THR A 37 -5.02 9.04 6.20
C THR A 37 -5.44 8.93 4.74
N ALA A 38 -4.50 8.90 3.79
CA ALA A 38 -4.79 8.76 2.37
C ALA A 38 -5.54 7.45 2.06
N ALA A 39 -5.05 6.32 2.57
CA ALA A 39 -5.68 5.01 2.40
C ALA A 39 -7.09 4.98 2.96
N SER A 40 -7.29 5.49 4.19
CA SER A 40 -8.61 5.56 4.84
C SER A 40 -9.58 6.46 4.06
N THR A 41 -9.15 7.64 3.64
CA THR A 41 -9.97 8.58 2.87
C THR A 41 -10.40 7.98 1.53
N LEU A 42 -9.49 7.37 0.79
CA LEU A 42 -9.78 6.74 -0.50
C LEU A 42 -10.68 5.51 -0.35
N ALA A 43 -10.45 4.67 0.66
CA ALA A 43 -11.30 3.52 0.95
C ALA A 43 -12.72 3.96 1.33
N LYS A 44 -12.87 5.00 2.16
CA LYS A 44 -14.18 5.60 2.50
C LYS A 44 -14.89 6.20 1.29
N ALA A 45 -14.15 6.66 0.29
CA ALA A 45 -14.68 7.10 -0.99
C ALA A 45 -15.02 5.95 -1.96
N GLY A 46 -14.95 4.69 -1.51
CA GLY A 46 -15.32 3.51 -2.30
C GLY A 46 -14.23 3.00 -3.26
N ARG A 47 -12.99 3.47 -3.14
CA ARG A 47 -11.87 3.00 -3.97
C ARG A 47 -11.31 1.68 -3.44
N ARG A 48 -10.91 0.78 -4.34
CA ARG A 48 -10.16 -0.44 -3.99
C ARG A 48 -8.71 -0.06 -3.77
N VAL A 49 -8.28 0.06 -2.52
CA VAL A 49 -6.94 0.52 -2.16
C VAL A 49 -6.08 -0.64 -1.67
N LEU A 50 -4.87 -0.76 -2.21
CA LEU A 50 -3.82 -1.58 -1.61
C LEU A 50 -2.87 -0.65 -0.85
N ALA A 51 -2.67 -0.90 0.44
CA ALA A 51 -1.67 -0.19 1.24
C ALA A 51 -0.49 -1.11 1.56
N LEU A 52 0.72 -0.60 1.37
CA LEU A 52 1.97 -1.32 1.61
C LEU A 52 2.79 -0.55 2.65
N GLU A 53 3.35 -1.25 3.62
CA GLU A 53 4.28 -0.70 4.62
C GLU A 53 5.54 -1.56 4.63
N ALA A 54 6.70 -0.91 4.77
CA ALA A 54 7.98 -1.60 4.78
C ALA A 54 8.28 -2.24 6.15
N GLN A 55 7.77 -1.64 7.22
CA GLN A 55 7.92 -2.14 8.58
C GLN A 55 6.83 -3.17 8.93
N ASP A 56 7.08 -3.91 10.01
CA ASP A 56 6.11 -4.82 10.65
C ASP A 56 5.06 -4.07 11.50
N ARG A 57 5.13 -2.74 11.52
CA ARG A 57 4.21 -1.86 12.23
C ARG A 57 3.81 -0.67 11.36
N ILE A 58 2.62 -0.15 11.60
CA ILE A 58 2.18 1.13 11.05
C ILE A 58 2.65 2.32 11.92
N GLY A 59 2.37 3.54 11.49
CA GLY A 59 2.66 4.79 12.21
C GLY A 59 3.86 5.55 11.65
N GLY A 60 4.75 4.89 10.91
CA GLY A 60 5.93 5.51 10.31
C GLY A 60 6.83 6.12 11.38
N ARG A 61 6.97 7.45 11.37
CA ARG A 61 7.75 8.20 12.37
C ARG A 61 7.04 8.39 13.71
N VAL A 62 5.76 8.02 13.83
CA VAL A 62 5.09 7.93 15.13
C VAL A 62 5.39 6.55 15.71
N LYS A 63 6.02 6.49 16.88
CA LYS A 63 6.50 5.24 17.48
C LYS A 63 6.52 5.33 19.00
N THR A 64 5.47 4.80 19.61
CA THR A 64 5.40 4.53 21.05
C THR A 64 6.05 3.18 21.35
N VAL A 65 6.97 3.13 22.30
CA VAL A 65 7.60 1.89 22.78
C VAL A 65 7.34 1.69 24.26
N LYS A 66 7.21 0.44 24.70
CA LYS A 66 7.13 0.12 26.13
C LYS A 66 8.52 0.20 26.76
N CYS A 67 8.66 0.91 27.87
CA CYS A 67 9.90 1.04 28.62
C CYS A 67 9.61 0.88 30.12
N GLY A 68 10.02 -0.26 30.70
CA GLY A 68 9.63 -0.66 32.06
C GLY A 68 8.10 -0.76 32.19
N ASP A 69 7.56 -0.09 33.21
CA ASP A 69 6.12 0.00 33.47
C ASP A 69 5.43 1.14 32.70
N GLY A 70 6.18 1.88 31.87
CA GLY A 70 5.69 3.03 31.11
C GLY A 70 5.84 2.90 29.59
N PHE A 71 5.59 4.02 28.92
CA PHE A 71 5.75 4.18 27.47
C PHE A 71 6.60 5.40 27.16
N VAL A 72 7.35 5.33 26.05
CA VAL A 72 8.19 6.41 25.54
C VAL A 72 7.86 6.62 24.07
N GLU A 73 7.76 7.88 23.65
CA GLU A 73 7.69 8.24 22.24
C GLU A 73 9.12 8.37 21.68
N GLU A 74 9.50 7.47 20.77
CA GLU A 74 10.77 7.58 20.01
C GLU A 74 10.60 8.44 18.75
N GLY A 75 9.46 9.10 18.61
CA GLY A 75 9.02 9.77 17.40
C GLY A 75 8.23 11.04 17.69
N ALA A 76 7.06 11.17 17.08
CA ALA A 76 6.21 12.33 17.31
C ALA A 76 5.67 12.37 18.76
N GLU A 77 6.02 13.41 19.51
CA GLU A 77 5.63 13.58 20.92
C GLU A 77 4.60 14.70 21.13
N CYS A 78 4.62 15.73 20.28
CA CYS A 78 3.75 16.90 20.43
C CYS A 78 2.85 17.07 19.21
N SER A 79 1.54 17.18 19.49
CA SER A 79 0.57 17.74 18.57
C SER A 79 0.15 19.11 19.09
N HIS A 80 0.33 20.15 18.28
CA HIS A 80 -0.14 21.49 18.62
C HIS A 80 -1.51 21.71 17.98
N GLY A 81 -2.47 22.16 18.79
CA GLY A 81 -3.79 22.52 18.30
C GLY A 81 -3.78 23.81 17.51
N GLN A 82 -4.81 23.98 16.68
CA GLN A 82 -5.32 25.29 16.27
C GLN A 82 -6.47 25.65 17.22
#